data_AF-A0A348MLJ4-F1
#
_entry.id   AF-A0A348MLJ4-F1
#
_cell.length_a   1.000
_cell.length_b   1.000
_cell.length_c   1.000
_cell.angle_alpha   90.00
_cell.angle_beta   90.00
_cell.angle_gamma   90.00
#
_symmetry.space_group_name_H-M   'P 1'
#
loop_
_entity.id
_entity.type
_entity.pdbx_description
1 polymer ?
#
loop_
_entity_poly.entity_id
_entity_poly.type
_entity_poly.pdbx_seq_one_letter_code
_entity_poly.pdbx_strand_id
1 'polypeptide(L)'
;MRLEVVLINEGIKSIPLNYQYYLTSAIYKALGESDKEIAEKIHDEGFGDKKGFKFFTYSFLKGDIFKVKDNDLYMEEGIFKWFISSPIHSLIKMIYESFSKDGFVEIKHEKFKIERLSFKGNPSFRKEEEFICNSPVVVTKQYENGRVEYLFRVDDEFNIRINNNLARKYEILFGEKYEGDGIKVISKKQYPMTKLVKYKNIKIKGIYDNLMIVGDTDLIHLAYDTGLGEKNSMGFGMIEKK
;
A
#
# COMPACT_ATOMS: atom_id res chain seq x y z
N MET A 1 3.88 9.35 -7.17
CA MET A 1 5.22 8.82 -7.53
C MET A 1 5.44 7.45 -6.90
N ARG A 2 6.01 6.51 -7.66
CA ARG A 2 6.23 5.12 -7.23
C ARG A 2 7.70 4.72 -7.33
N LEU A 3 8.26 4.19 -6.24
CA LEU A 3 9.60 3.64 -6.15
C LEU A 3 9.55 2.11 -6.30
N GLU A 4 10.32 1.56 -7.23
CA GLU A 4 10.66 0.13 -7.30
C GLU A 4 12.01 -0.09 -6.60
N VAL A 5 11.99 -0.92 -5.57
CA VAL A 5 13.16 -1.42 -4.85
C VAL A 5 13.41 -2.85 -5.31
N VAL A 6 14.51 -3.07 -6.03
CA VAL A 6 14.98 -4.39 -6.43
C VAL A 6 15.97 -4.87 -5.38
N LEU A 7 15.62 -5.94 -4.70
CA LEU A 7 16.37 -6.58 -3.64
C LEU A 7 17.00 -7.87 -4.17
N ILE A 8 18.25 -8.11 -3.84
CA ILE A 8 18.91 -9.40 -4.04
C ILE A 8 19.06 -10.12 -2.72
N ASN A 9 18.72 -11.40 -2.73
CA ASN A 9 18.99 -12.30 -1.63
C ASN A 9 20.13 -13.24 -2.01
N GLU A 10 21.21 -13.20 -1.25
CA GLU A 10 22.33 -14.15 -1.35
C GLU A 10 22.09 -15.23 -0.27
N GLY A 11 21.75 -16.44 -0.70
CA GLY A 11 21.42 -17.57 0.19
C GLY A 11 19.96 -17.64 0.65
N ILE A 12 19.68 -18.52 1.63
CA ILE A 12 18.33 -18.72 2.16
C ILE A 12 18.09 -17.77 3.33
N LYS A 13 17.02 -16.98 3.25
CA LYS A 13 16.54 -16.13 4.36
C LYS A 13 15.12 -16.48 4.75
N SER A 14 14.76 -16.21 6.00
CA SER A 14 13.40 -16.40 6.50
C SER A 14 12.88 -15.12 7.14
N ILE A 15 11.73 -14.64 6.67
CA ILE A 15 11.00 -13.54 7.29
C ILE A 15 9.62 -14.04 7.74
N PRO A 16 8.95 -13.41 8.72
CA PRO A 16 7.61 -13.81 9.09
C PRO A 16 6.63 -13.74 7.92
N LEU A 17 5.70 -14.69 7.81
CA LEU A 17 4.66 -14.67 6.79
C LEU A 17 3.85 -13.35 6.80
N ASN A 18 3.71 -12.76 7.99
CA ASN A 18 3.11 -11.45 8.20
C ASN A 18 4.19 -10.36 8.34
N TYR A 19 5.01 -10.19 7.31
CA TYR A 19 6.15 -9.27 7.31
C TYR A 19 5.77 -7.78 7.20
N GLN A 20 4.49 -7.46 6.97
CA GLN A 20 4.02 -6.12 6.62
C GLN A 20 4.39 -5.08 7.67
N TYR A 21 4.35 -5.43 8.96
CA TYR A 21 4.78 -4.52 10.02
C TYR A 21 6.27 -4.14 9.88
N TYR A 22 7.14 -5.10 9.56
CA TYR A 22 8.57 -4.83 9.39
C TYR A 22 8.85 -3.98 8.15
N LEU A 23 8.09 -4.17 7.06
CA LEU A 23 8.16 -3.27 5.91
C LEU A 23 7.73 -1.84 6.27
N THR A 24 6.66 -1.70 7.07
CA THR A 24 6.29 -0.37 7.60
C THR A 24 7.42 0.23 8.42
N SER A 25 8.04 -0.54 9.32
CA SER A 25 9.16 -0.09 10.14
C SER A 25 10.36 0.34 9.30
N ALA A 26 10.68 -0.38 8.22
CA ALA A 26 11.73 -0.01 7.29
C ALA A 26 11.46 1.34 6.61
N ILE A 27 10.20 1.62 6.21
CA ILE A 27 9.80 2.91 5.67
C ILE A 27 9.99 4.03 6.70
N TYR A 28 9.50 3.87 7.93
CA TYR A 28 9.65 4.90 8.95
C TYR A 28 11.10 5.13 9.37
N LYS A 29 11.91 4.06 9.43
CA LYS A 29 13.36 4.18 9.66
C LYS A 29 14.00 5.06 8.58
N ALA A 30 13.71 4.77 7.31
CA ALA A 30 14.24 5.54 6.19
C ALA A 30 13.81 7.01 6.21
N LEU A 31 12.54 7.27 6.55
CA LEU A 31 12.05 8.64 6.74
C LEU A 31 12.78 9.33 7.90
N GLY A 32 12.94 8.66 9.04
CA GLY A 32 13.56 9.24 10.24
C GLY A 32 15.06 9.50 10.13
N GLU A 33 15.77 8.75 9.27
CA GLU A 33 17.16 9.02 8.92
C GLU A 33 17.33 10.30 8.08
N SER A 34 16.31 10.66 7.32
CA SER A 34 16.30 11.87 6.50
C SER A 34 15.78 13.07 7.29
N ASP A 35 14.67 12.90 8.00
CA ASP A 35 14.06 13.91 8.86
C ASP A 35 13.22 13.21 9.96
N LYS A 36 13.75 13.28 11.18
CA LYS A 36 13.13 12.65 12.35
C LYS A 36 11.78 13.28 12.70
N GLU A 37 11.63 14.59 12.57
CA GLU A 37 10.41 15.31 12.92
C GLU A 37 9.28 14.96 11.94
N ILE A 38 9.59 14.89 10.65
CA ILE A 38 8.64 14.43 9.62
C ILE A 38 8.21 12.99 9.88
N ALA A 39 9.14 12.10 10.22
CA ALA A 39 8.83 10.70 10.49
C ALA A 39 7.88 10.54 11.69
N GLU A 40 8.16 11.25 12.80
CA GLU A 40 7.32 11.25 14.01
C GLU A 40 5.94 11.85 13.71
N LYS A 41 5.87 13.00 13.04
CA LYS A 41 4.61 13.65 12.66
C LYS A 41 3.74 12.76 11.78
N ILE A 42 4.32 12.12 10.75
CA ILE A 42 3.56 11.20 9.88
C ILE A 42 3.14 9.95 10.65
N HIS A 43 3.99 9.44 11.54
CA HIS A 43 3.69 8.26 12.33
C HIS A 43 2.53 8.50 13.29
N ASP A 44 2.53 9.62 14.01
CA ASP A 44 1.62 9.89 15.13
C ASP A 44 0.35 10.61 14.69
N GLU A 45 0.48 11.60 13.80
CA GLU A 45 -0.61 12.51 13.42
C GLU A 45 -1.15 12.18 12.03
N GLY A 46 -0.25 11.98 11.05
CA GLY A 46 -0.60 11.95 9.63
C GLY A 46 -1.01 13.33 9.11
N PHE A 47 -1.66 13.37 7.95
CA PHE A 47 -2.16 14.58 7.32
C PHE A 47 -3.69 14.69 7.48
N GLY A 48 -4.19 15.88 7.81
CA GLY A 48 -5.60 16.15 8.12
C GLY A 48 -5.93 16.07 9.63
N ASP A 49 -7.20 15.91 9.98
CA ASP A 49 -7.67 15.86 11.38
C ASP A 49 -7.39 14.49 12.07
N LYS A 50 -7.73 14.40 13.38
CA LYS A 50 -7.42 13.28 14.31
C LYS A 50 -7.31 11.89 13.64
N LYS A 51 -6.09 11.32 13.67
CA LYS A 51 -5.63 10.09 12.96
C LYS A 51 -5.69 10.25 11.44
N GLY A 52 -4.90 11.20 10.93
CA GLY A 52 -4.85 11.59 9.53
C GLY A 52 -4.31 10.51 8.60
N PHE A 53 -4.43 10.77 7.30
CA PHE A 53 -3.85 9.89 6.27
C PHE A 53 -2.34 10.06 6.24
N LYS A 54 -1.59 8.97 6.16
CA LYS A 54 -0.12 9.03 6.05
C LYS A 54 0.38 9.18 4.62
N PHE A 55 -0.54 9.06 3.65
CA PHE A 55 -0.30 9.19 2.22
C PHE A 55 0.88 8.39 1.67
N PHE A 56 1.03 7.14 2.08
CA PHE A 56 1.84 6.18 1.35
C PHE A 56 1.18 4.80 1.39
N THR A 57 1.47 3.98 0.38
CA THR A 57 1.14 2.56 0.31
C THR A 57 2.34 1.79 -0.21
N TYR A 58 2.32 0.48 -0.02
CA TYR A 58 3.35 -0.40 -0.57
C TYR A 58 2.80 -1.78 -0.90
N SER A 59 3.50 -2.47 -1.79
CA SER A 59 3.14 -3.81 -2.26
C SER A 59 3.55 -4.88 -1.26
N PHE A 60 3.00 -6.08 -1.42
CA PHE A 60 3.69 -7.26 -0.94
C PHE A 60 5.01 -7.44 -1.69
N LEU A 61 5.94 -8.19 -1.09
CA LEU A 61 7.16 -8.59 -1.78
C LEU A 61 6.78 -9.50 -2.96
N LYS A 62 7.34 -9.21 -4.12
CA LYS A 62 7.21 -10.04 -5.33
C LYS A 62 8.56 -10.65 -5.62
N GLY A 63 8.64 -11.91 -6.01
CA GLY A 63 9.92 -12.50 -6.39
C GLY A 63 9.85 -13.99 -6.57
N ASP A 64 11.02 -14.53 -6.84
CA ASP A 64 11.19 -15.89 -7.30
C ASP A 64 11.21 -16.83 -6.10
N ILE A 65 10.14 -17.61 -5.99
CA ILE A 65 9.97 -18.73 -5.04
C ILE A 65 9.88 -18.31 -3.57
N PHE A 66 8.67 -18.44 -3.04
CA PHE A 66 8.41 -18.36 -1.61
C PHE A 66 7.94 -19.71 -1.09
N LYS A 67 8.63 -20.25 -0.08
CA LYS A 67 8.17 -21.43 0.64
C LYS A 67 7.62 -21.01 2.00
N VAL A 68 6.36 -21.34 2.28
CA VAL A 68 5.76 -21.08 3.57
C VAL A 68 5.95 -22.29 4.47
N LYS A 69 6.58 -22.10 5.62
CA LYS A 69 6.77 -23.14 6.65
C LYS A 69 6.79 -22.48 8.03
N ASP A 70 6.13 -23.09 9.01
CA ASP A 70 6.15 -22.66 10.42
C ASP A 70 5.81 -21.17 10.67
N ASN A 71 4.86 -20.61 9.89
CA ASN A 71 4.48 -19.18 9.86
C ASN A 71 5.56 -18.21 9.36
N ASP A 72 6.63 -18.73 8.78
CA ASP A 72 7.66 -17.97 8.11
C ASP A 72 7.60 -18.19 6.59
N LEU A 73 8.13 -17.20 5.89
CA LEU A 73 8.32 -17.13 4.46
C LEU A 73 9.81 -17.31 4.20
N TYR A 74 10.17 -18.46 3.67
CA TYR A 74 11.52 -18.79 3.23
C TYR A 74 11.71 -18.31 1.81
N MET A 75 12.74 -17.50 1.64
CA MET A 75 13.16 -16.88 0.38
C MET A 75 14.47 -17.52 -0.02
N GLU A 76 14.49 -18.15 -1.18
CA GLU A 76 15.72 -18.69 -1.77
C GLU A 76 16.58 -17.55 -2.33
N GLU A 77 17.74 -17.91 -2.87
CA GLU A 77 18.57 -16.98 -3.63
C GLU A 77 17.79 -16.48 -4.84
N GLY A 78 17.77 -15.17 -5.06
CA GLY A 78 17.00 -14.59 -6.15
C GLY A 78 16.74 -13.10 -6.02
N ILE A 79 15.91 -12.62 -6.95
CA ILE A 79 15.54 -11.21 -7.06
C ILE A 79 14.12 -11.02 -6.52
N PHE A 80 13.97 -10.02 -5.66
CA PHE A 80 12.70 -9.61 -5.11
C PHE A 80 12.45 -8.15 -5.44
N LYS A 81 11.19 -7.79 -5.64
CA LYS A 81 10.73 -6.44 -5.93
C LYS A 81 9.76 -6.01 -4.86
N TRP A 82 9.97 -4.81 -4.38
CA TRP A 82 9.09 -4.12 -3.46
C TRP A 82 8.76 -2.75 -4.04
N PHE A 83 7.48 -2.40 -4.03
CA PHE A 83 7.01 -1.14 -4.57
C PHE A 83 6.44 -0.28 -3.46
N ILE A 84 6.80 1.00 -3.45
CA ILE A 84 6.32 2.00 -2.50
C ILE A 84 5.76 3.17 -3.31
N SER A 85 4.58 3.66 -2.95
CA SER A 85 3.89 4.73 -3.67
C SER A 85 3.39 5.80 -2.71
N SER A 86 3.49 7.05 -3.15
CA SER A 86 2.93 8.20 -2.43
C SER A 86 2.64 9.35 -3.42
N PRO A 87 1.55 10.11 -3.23
CA PRO A 87 1.37 11.39 -3.93
C PRO A 87 2.33 12.46 -3.42
N ILE A 88 2.91 12.30 -2.21
CA ILE A 88 3.84 13.27 -1.62
C ILE A 88 5.26 12.91 -2.05
N HIS A 89 5.73 13.58 -3.10
CA HIS A 89 7.01 13.24 -3.75
C HIS A 89 8.22 13.32 -2.82
N SER A 90 8.22 14.23 -1.83
CA SER A 90 9.30 14.32 -0.84
C SER A 90 9.45 13.04 -0.01
N LEU A 91 8.36 12.35 0.33
CA LEU A 91 8.43 11.10 1.10
C LEU A 91 9.17 10.00 0.34
N ILE A 92 8.86 9.84 -0.95
CA ILE A 92 9.53 8.84 -1.79
C ILE A 92 11.00 9.22 -2.01
N LYS A 93 11.33 10.52 -2.15
CA LYS A 93 12.72 10.97 -2.25
C LYS A 93 13.53 10.67 -0.98
N MET A 94 12.99 10.96 0.20
CA MET A 94 13.64 10.64 1.48
C MET A 94 13.89 9.13 1.61
N ILE A 95 12.90 8.30 1.26
CA ILE A 95 13.06 6.83 1.27
C ILE A 95 14.14 6.40 0.29
N TYR A 96 14.15 6.96 -0.93
CA TYR A 96 15.17 6.67 -1.94
C TYR A 96 16.58 7.04 -1.46
N GLU A 97 16.76 8.21 -0.84
CA GLU A 97 18.04 8.71 -0.35
C GLU A 97 18.60 7.84 0.78
N SER A 98 17.77 7.51 1.78
CA SER A 98 18.14 6.59 2.87
C SER A 98 18.50 5.20 2.31
N PHE A 99 17.66 4.61 1.46
CA PHE A 99 17.93 3.29 0.87
C PHE A 99 19.17 3.27 -0.02
N SER A 100 19.43 4.35 -0.77
CA SER A 100 20.66 4.48 -1.58
C SER A 100 21.91 4.56 -0.71
N LYS A 101 21.83 5.25 0.42
CA LYS A 101 22.93 5.40 1.38
C LYS A 101 23.22 4.08 2.11
N ASP A 102 22.19 3.39 2.58
CA ASP A 102 22.33 2.15 3.35
C ASP A 102 22.73 0.95 2.47
N GLY A 103 22.21 0.89 1.24
CA GLY A 103 22.47 -0.21 0.30
C GLY A 103 21.78 -1.53 0.66
N PHE A 104 20.94 -1.56 1.70
CA PHE A 104 20.11 -2.71 2.07
C PHE A 104 18.76 -2.27 2.68
N VAL A 105 17.79 -3.18 2.66
CA VAL A 105 16.54 -3.07 3.44
C VAL A 105 16.56 -4.15 4.51
N GLU A 106 16.36 -3.76 5.77
CA GLU A 106 16.23 -4.71 6.88
C GLU A 106 14.76 -5.07 7.12
N ILE A 107 14.44 -6.37 7.05
CA ILE A 107 13.11 -6.91 7.33
C ILE A 107 13.23 -7.85 8.53
N LYS A 108 12.71 -7.40 9.67
CA LYS A 108 12.88 -8.03 10.99
C LYS A 108 14.35 -8.05 11.42
N HIS A 109 15.10 -9.09 11.05
CA HIS A 109 16.54 -9.23 11.34
C HIS A 109 17.35 -9.60 10.09
N GLU A 110 16.67 -9.73 8.95
CA GLU A 110 17.27 -10.12 7.69
C GLU A 110 17.56 -8.89 6.84
N LYS A 111 18.80 -8.76 6.37
CA LYS A 111 19.21 -7.68 5.47
C LYS A 111 19.14 -8.14 4.03
N PHE A 112 18.38 -7.43 3.21
CA PHE A 112 18.27 -7.65 1.77
C PHE A 112 19.06 -6.57 1.06
N LYS A 113 20.09 -6.96 0.31
CA LYS A 113 20.91 -6.01 -0.44
C LYS A 113 20.06 -5.36 -1.53
N ILE A 114 20.19 -4.05 -1.69
CA ILE A 114 19.50 -3.31 -2.75
C ILE A 114 20.37 -3.40 -4.00
N GLU A 115 19.85 -4.07 -5.01
CA GLU A 115 20.49 -4.13 -6.33
C GLU A 115 20.17 -2.88 -7.15
N ARG A 116 18.93 -2.39 -7.07
CA ARG A 116 18.50 -1.22 -7.84
C ARG A 116 17.35 -0.48 -7.17
N LEU A 117 17.41 0.84 -7.25
CA LEU A 117 16.30 1.75 -6.95
C LEU A 117 15.91 2.48 -8.23
N SER A 118 14.61 2.51 -8.54
CA SER A 118 14.13 3.23 -9.72
C SER A 118 12.74 3.82 -9.52
N PHE A 119 12.52 5.03 -10.05
CA PHE A 119 11.19 5.62 -10.09
C PHE A 119 10.41 5.07 -11.29
N LYS A 120 9.19 4.62 -11.06
CA LYS A 120 8.24 4.26 -12.12
C LYS A 120 7.50 5.53 -12.53
N GLY A 121 7.39 5.75 -13.84
CA GLY A 121 6.52 6.79 -14.39
C GLY A 121 5.06 6.49 -14.05
N ASN A 122 4.28 7.55 -13.88
CA ASN A 122 2.84 7.40 -13.71
C ASN A 122 2.22 7.04 -15.07
N PRO A 123 1.48 5.91 -15.18
CA PRO A 123 0.80 5.58 -16.42
C PRO A 123 -0.33 6.58 -16.68
N SER A 124 -0.69 6.77 -17.95
CA SER A 124 -1.93 7.45 -18.29
C SER A 124 -3.12 6.52 -18.00
N PHE A 125 -4.18 7.09 -17.43
CA PHE A 125 -5.43 6.38 -17.16
C PHE A 125 -6.55 6.87 -18.08
N ARG A 126 -7.36 5.92 -18.55
CA ARG A 126 -8.65 6.16 -19.18
C ARG A 126 -9.73 6.14 -18.11
N LYS A 127 -10.96 6.50 -18.51
CA LYS A 127 -12.15 6.40 -17.64
C LYS A 127 -12.50 4.96 -17.24
N GLU A 128 -11.90 3.95 -17.86
CA GLU A 128 -12.08 2.54 -17.53
C GLU A 128 -10.74 1.81 -17.65
N GLU A 129 -10.31 1.15 -16.59
CA GLU A 129 -9.01 0.48 -16.50
C GLU A 129 -9.10 -0.80 -15.63
N GLU A 130 -8.36 -1.84 -16.02
CA GLU A 130 -8.17 -3.05 -15.20
C GLU A 130 -6.92 -2.91 -14.32
N PHE A 131 -7.05 -3.30 -13.06
CA PHE A 131 -5.99 -3.25 -12.06
C PHE A 131 -5.77 -4.61 -11.40
N ILE A 132 -4.50 -4.89 -11.08
CA ILE A 132 -4.08 -5.97 -10.20
C ILE A 132 -3.81 -5.39 -8.82
N CYS A 133 -4.27 -6.07 -7.77
CA CYS A 133 -3.90 -5.71 -6.40
C CYS A 133 -2.47 -6.18 -6.10
N ASN A 134 -1.54 -5.23 -5.89
CA ASN A 134 -0.19 -5.48 -5.39
C ASN A 134 -0.15 -5.61 -3.86
N SER A 135 -1.17 -5.12 -3.17
CA SER A 135 -1.50 -5.45 -1.80
C SER A 135 -3.03 -5.42 -1.59
N PRO A 136 -3.59 -6.10 -0.57
CA PRO A 136 -5.05 -6.25 -0.47
C PRO A 136 -5.76 -4.92 -0.26
N VAL A 137 -6.88 -4.70 -0.94
CA VAL A 137 -7.75 -3.53 -0.77
C VAL A 137 -8.64 -3.75 0.44
N VAL A 138 -8.57 -2.85 1.41
CA VAL A 138 -9.33 -2.91 2.66
C VAL A 138 -10.42 -1.86 2.63
N VAL A 139 -11.66 -2.29 2.85
CA VAL A 139 -12.81 -1.39 3.03
C VAL A 139 -13.59 -1.89 4.23
N THR A 140 -13.94 -0.97 5.13
CA THR A 140 -14.62 -1.31 6.38
C THR A 140 -15.92 -0.56 6.59
N LYS A 141 -16.87 -1.24 7.22
CA LYS A 141 -18.11 -0.68 7.76
C LYS A 141 -18.03 -0.64 9.28
N GLN A 142 -18.10 0.57 9.83
CA GLN A 142 -18.22 0.77 11.27
C GLN A 142 -19.69 0.86 11.65
N TYR A 143 -20.09 0.08 12.64
CA TYR A 143 -21.42 0.09 13.23
C TYR A 143 -21.43 0.98 14.49
N GLU A 144 -22.61 1.45 14.87
CA GLU A 144 -22.80 2.31 16.05
C GLU A 144 -22.30 1.66 17.35
N ASN A 145 -22.41 0.34 17.45
CA ASN A 145 -21.92 -0.44 18.58
C ASN A 145 -20.38 -0.60 18.62
N GLY A 146 -19.64 0.09 17.75
CA GLY A 146 -18.19 0.03 17.64
C GLY A 146 -17.65 -1.19 16.89
N ARG A 147 -18.51 -2.12 16.44
CA ARG A 147 -18.09 -3.24 15.59
C ARG A 147 -17.57 -2.71 14.25
N VAL A 148 -16.45 -3.27 13.81
CA VAL A 148 -15.90 -3.03 12.47
C VAL A 148 -16.05 -4.30 11.65
N GLU A 149 -16.69 -4.18 10.49
CA GLU A 149 -16.81 -5.24 9.49
C GLU A 149 -15.93 -4.94 8.30
N TYR A 150 -15.21 -5.95 7.81
CA TYR A 150 -14.47 -5.87 6.55
C TYR A 150 -15.38 -6.28 5.40
N LEU A 151 -15.49 -5.44 4.37
CA LEU A 151 -16.32 -5.71 3.21
C LEU A 151 -15.54 -6.50 2.16
N PHE A 152 -16.14 -7.60 1.70
CA PHE A 152 -15.55 -8.47 0.67
C PHE A 152 -16.38 -8.55 -0.60
N ARG A 153 -17.59 -8.00 -0.58
CA ARG A 153 -18.47 -7.88 -1.75
C ARG A 153 -18.26 -6.50 -2.37
N VAL A 154 -18.04 -6.46 -3.68
CA VAL A 154 -17.88 -5.21 -4.43
C VAL A 154 -19.26 -4.76 -4.92
N ASP A 155 -20.06 -4.23 -4.00
CA ASP A 155 -21.41 -3.71 -4.24
C ASP A 155 -21.48 -2.19 -3.99
N ASP A 156 -22.69 -1.63 -3.91
CA ASP A 156 -22.88 -0.19 -3.75
C ASP A 156 -22.31 0.33 -2.43
N GLU A 157 -22.45 -0.43 -1.34
CA GLU A 157 -21.88 -0.06 -0.04
C GLU A 157 -20.33 0.00 -0.10
N PHE A 158 -19.71 -0.96 -0.79
CA PHE A 158 -18.26 -0.93 -1.03
C PHE A 158 -17.84 0.33 -1.81
N ASN A 159 -18.58 0.64 -2.88
CA ASN A 159 -18.30 1.79 -3.74
C ASN A 159 -18.52 3.12 -3.04
N ILE A 160 -19.59 3.28 -2.25
CA ILE A 160 -19.83 4.48 -1.43
C ILE A 160 -18.64 4.72 -0.49
N ARG A 161 -18.14 3.67 0.16
CA ARG A 161 -17.02 3.79 1.10
C ARG A 161 -15.69 4.11 0.42
N ILE A 162 -15.44 3.53 -0.74
CA ILE A 162 -14.27 3.88 -1.56
C ILE A 162 -14.31 5.35 -1.96
N ASN A 163 -15.44 5.85 -2.46
CA ASN A 163 -15.58 7.25 -2.85
C ASN A 163 -15.43 8.19 -1.67
N ASN A 164 -16.06 7.88 -0.52
CA ASN A 164 -15.89 8.68 0.70
C ASN A 164 -14.42 8.70 1.17
N ASN A 165 -13.70 7.58 1.06
CA ASN A 165 -12.29 7.52 1.39
C ASN A 165 -11.43 8.38 0.44
N LEU A 166 -11.66 8.27 -0.86
CA LEU A 166 -10.93 9.02 -1.88
C LEU A 166 -11.23 10.51 -1.84
N ALA A 167 -12.50 10.91 -1.68
CA ALA A 167 -12.89 12.30 -1.54
C ALA A 167 -12.22 12.97 -0.33
N ARG A 168 -12.12 12.26 0.81
CA ARG A 168 -11.38 12.77 1.98
C ARG A 168 -9.88 12.89 1.73
N LYS A 169 -9.29 11.92 1.03
CA LYS A 169 -7.87 12.00 0.62
C LYS A 169 -7.64 13.18 -0.32
N TYR A 170 -8.55 13.39 -1.26
CA TYR A 170 -8.53 14.51 -2.20
C TYR A 170 -8.57 15.84 -1.44
N GLU A 171 -9.56 16.03 -0.57
CA GLU A 171 -9.72 17.27 0.20
C GLU A 171 -8.49 17.63 1.01
N ILE A 172 -7.84 16.66 1.64
CA ILE A 172 -6.63 16.91 2.43
C ILE A 172 -5.42 17.23 1.54
N LEU A 173 -5.30 16.63 0.35
CA LEU A 173 -4.16 16.84 -0.55
C LEU A 173 -4.27 18.12 -1.37
N PHE A 174 -5.48 18.47 -1.80
CA PHE A 174 -5.74 19.60 -2.70
C PHE A 174 -6.31 20.82 -1.98
N GLY A 175 -6.80 20.67 -0.74
CA GLY A 175 -7.35 21.75 0.06
C GLY A 175 -8.77 22.17 -0.32
N GLU A 176 -9.44 21.41 -1.19
CA GLU A 176 -10.80 21.67 -1.66
C GLU A 176 -11.63 20.40 -1.75
N LYS A 177 -12.95 20.53 -1.64
CA LYS A 177 -13.86 19.39 -1.72
C LYS A 177 -13.86 18.81 -3.13
N TYR A 178 -13.90 17.48 -3.20
CA TYR A 178 -14.10 16.79 -4.46
C TYR A 178 -15.56 16.91 -4.92
N GLU A 179 -15.79 17.42 -6.14
CA GLU A 179 -17.12 17.67 -6.72
C GLU A 179 -17.44 16.80 -7.96
N GLY A 180 -16.60 15.80 -8.26
CA GLY A 180 -16.78 14.91 -9.41
C GLY A 180 -17.74 13.73 -9.17
N ASP A 181 -17.92 12.92 -10.22
CA ASP A 181 -18.85 11.77 -10.22
C ASP A 181 -18.33 10.56 -9.43
N GLY A 182 -17.06 10.59 -9.03
CA GLY A 182 -16.42 9.52 -8.30
C GLY A 182 -15.86 8.42 -9.20
N ILE A 183 -15.67 7.24 -8.59
CA ILE A 183 -15.31 6.01 -9.28
C ILE A 183 -16.24 4.86 -8.91
N LYS A 184 -16.35 3.88 -9.79
CA LYS A 184 -16.99 2.60 -9.56
C LYS A 184 -15.97 1.48 -9.71
N VAL A 185 -15.71 0.79 -8.61
CA VAL A 185 -14.95 -0.45 -8.55
C VAL A 185 -15.89 -1.61 -8.89
N ILE A 186 -15.43 -2.48 -9.78
CA ILE A 186 -16.16 -3.63 -10.29
C ILE A 186 -15.25 -4.87 -10.15
N SER A 187 -15.83 -5.97 -9.67
CA SER A 187 -15.19 -7.29 -9.64
C SER A 187 -15.92 -8.24 -10.58
N LYS A 188 -15.18 -9.06 -11.34
CA LYS A 188 -15.74 -10.13 -12.19
C LYS A 188 -16.36 -11.27 -11.36
N LYS A 189 -15.98 -11.39 -10.08
CA LYS A 189 -16.48 -12.40 -9.15
C LYS A 189 -17.37 -11.74 -8.10
N GLN A 190 -18.49 -12.38 -7.78
CA GLN A 190 -19.35 -11.93 -6.66
C GLN A 190 -18.58 -11.87 -5.34
N TYR A 191 -17.67 -12.82 -5.13
CA TYR A 191 -16.75 -12.89 -4.00
C TYR A 191 -15.32 -12.99 -4.53
N PRO A 192 -14.60 -11.86 -4.67
CA PRO A 192 -13.20 -11.88 -5.06
C PRO A 192 -12.34 -12.57 -4.00
N MET A 193 -11.15 -13.02 -4.43
CA MET A 193 -10.17 -13.57 -3.52
C MET A 193 -9.82 -12.56 -2.42
N THR A 194 -9.53 -13.07 -1.22
CA THR A 194 -9.19 -12.24 -0.07
C THR A 194 -7.88 -12.70 0.55
N LYS A 195 -7.21 -11.79 1.24
CA LYS A 195 -5.99 -12.09 1.99
C LYS A 195 -6.13 -11.57 3.42
N LEU A 196 -5.85 -12.44 4.38
CA LEU A 196 -5.73 -12.08 5.79
C LEU A 196 -4.27 -11.85 6.13
N VAL A 197 -3.99 -10.73 6.80
CA VAL A 197 -2.67 -10.35 7.32
C VAL A 197 -2.81 -10.01 8.80
N LYS A 198 -1.91 -10.56 9.62
CA LYS A 198 -1.75 -10.15 11.02
C LYS A 198 -0.76 -8.99 11.09
N TYR A 199 -1.25 -7.78 11.35
CA TYR A 199 -0.41 -6.60 11.51
C TYR A 199 -0.27 -6.29 13.00
N LYS A 200 0.91 -6.49 13.59
CA LYS A 200 1.09 -6.49 15.05
C LYS A 200 0.07 -7.42 15.74
N ASN A 201 -0.85 -6.87 16.51
CA ASN A 201 -1.87 -7.60 17.27
C ASN A 201 -3.25 -7.60 16.59
N ILE A 202 -3.41 -6.96 15.43
CA ILE A 202 -4.68 -6.89 14.71
C ILE A 202 -4.68 -7.78 13.47
N LYS A 203 -5.86 -8.33 13.15
CA LYS A 203 -6.12 -9.10 11.92
C LYS A 203 -6.81 -8.19 10.92
N ILE A 204 -6.18 -7.97 9.77
CA ILE A 204 -6.69 -7.14 8.68
C ILE A 204 -6.94 -8.04 7.48
N LYS A 205 -8.17 -8.00 6.94
CA LYS A 205 -8.56 -8.79 5.77
C LYS A 205 -9.05 -7.86 4.68
N GLY A 206 -8.58 -8.08 3.45
CA GLY A 206 -8.96 -7.28 2.29
C GLY A 206 -9.09 -8.12 1.03
N ILE A 207 -9.65 -7.50 -0.01
CA ILE A 207 -9.77 -8.07 -1.35
C ILE A 207 -8.39 -8.09 -2.02
N TYR A 208 -7.99 -9.23 -2.57
CA TYR A 208 -6.71 -9.43 -3.24
C TYR A 208 -6.94 -10.17 -4.55
N ASP A 209 -7.65 -9.49 -5.47
CA ASP A 209 -8.06 -10.01 -6.77
C ASP A 209 -8.00 -8.86 -7.80
N ASN A 210 -8.19 -9.19 -9.08
CA ASN A 210 -8.24 -8.17 -10.13
C ASN A 210 -9.53 -7.35 -10.02
N LEU A 211 -9.40 -6.04 -10.17
CA LEU A 211 -10.50 -5.08 -10.08
C LEU A 211 -10.52 -4.21 -11.33
N MET A 212 -11.71 -3.88 -11.81
CA MET A 212 -11.91 -2.85 -12.82
C MET A 212 -12.35 -1.57 -12.12
N ILE A 213 -11.83 -0.43 -12.54
CA ILE A 213 -12.25 0.87 -12.02
C ILE A 213 -12.73 1.72 -13.18
N VAL A 214 -13.94 2.27 -13.04
CA VAL A 214 -14.59 3.16 -14.01
C VAL A 214 -14.89 4.50 -13.36
N GLY A 215 -14.61 5.63 -14.00
CA GLY A 215 -14.99 6.96 -13.50
C GLY A 215 -13.92 8.01 -13.70
N ASP A 216 -13.85 8.95 -12.77
CA ASP A 216 -12.98 10.12 -12.87
C ASP A 216 -11.50 9.75 -12.79
N THR A 217 -10.75 10.15 -13.82
CA THR A 217 -9.32 9.81 -13.96
C THR A 217 -8.50 10.37 -12.82
N ASP A 218 -8.87 11.53 -12.27
CA ASP A 218 -8.15 12.14 -11.15
C ASP A 218 -8.25 11.30 -9.87
N LEU A 219 -9.41 10.70 -9.62
CA LEU A 219 -9.57 9.74 -8.51
C LEU A 219 -8.89 8.40 -8.79
N ILE A 220 -8.84 7.95 -10.04
CA ILE A 220 -8.07 6.76 -10.42
C ILE A 220 -6.58 7.01 -10.17
N HIS A 221 -6.06 8.17 -10.57
CA HIS A 221 -4.69 8.61 -10.27
C HIS A 221 -4.44 8.68 -8.77
N LEU A 222 -5.35 9.31 -8.00
CA LEU A 222 -5.24 9.41 -6.56
C LEU A 222 -5.23 8.03 -5.88
N ALA A 223 -6.10 7.11 -6.30
CA ALA A 223 -6.14 5.74 -5.79
C ALA A 223 -4.85 4.96 -6.13
N TYR A 224 -4.29 5.18 -7.32
CA TYR A 224 -3.02 4.56 -7.73
C TYR A 224 -1.84 5.04 -6.90
N ASP A 225 -1.78 6.34 -6.58
CA ASP A 225 -0.67 6.93 -5.83
C ASP A 225 -0.80 6.73 -4.30
N THR A 226 -2.01 6.80 -3.75
CA THR A 226 -2.26 6.66 -2.29
C THR A 226 -2.59 5.25 -1.85
N GLY A 227 -3.00 4.39 -2.77
CA GLY A 227 -3.65 3.12 -2.50
C GLY A 227 -5.17 3.25 -2.36
N LEU A 228 -5.89 2.28 -2.91
CA LEU A 228 -7.34 2.17 -2.86
C LEU A 228 -7.80 1.73 -1.45
N GLY A 229 -8.81 2.40 -0.91
CA GLY A 229 -9.39 2.06 0.39
C GLY A 229 -8.52 2.46 1.59
N GLU A 230 -8.52 1.63 2.62
CA GLU A 230 -8.01 1.95 3.95
C GLU A 230 -6.69 1.22 4.30
N LYS A 231 -6.10 1.62 5.44
CA LYS A 231 -4.88 1.02 6.02
C LYS A 231 -3.67 1.06 5.07
N ASN A 232 -3.61 2.06 4.19
CA ASN A 232 -2.61 2.11 3.12
C ASN A 232 -1.16 2.06 3.63
N SER A 233 -0.86 2.82 4.67
CA SER A 233 0.47 2.87 5.31
C SER A 233 0.84 1.61 6.10
N MET A 234 -0.08 0.65 6.23
CA MET A 234 0.17 -0.70 6.77
C MET A 234 0.38 -1.73 5.65
N GLY A 235 0.50 -1.30 4.39
CA GLY A 235 0.78 -2.17 3.24
C GLY A 235 -0.47 -2.72 2.58
N PHE A 236 -1.50 -1.87 2.40
CA PHE A 236 -2.78 -2.25 1.81
C PHE A 236 -3.20 -1.28 0.69
N GLY A 237 -3.99 -1.78 -0.24
CA GLY A 237 -4.63 -1.00 -1.30
C GLY A 237 -3.74 -0.62 -2.47
N MET A 238 -2.48 -1.08 -2.53
CA MET A 238 -1.63 -0.77 -3.68
C MET A 238 -2.14 -1.51 -4.92
N ILE A 239 -2.42 -0.77 -5.98
CA ILE A 239 -2.90 -1.30 -7.27
C ILE A 239 -1.89 -1.03 -8.39
N GLU A 240 -1.85 -1.92 -9.38
CA GLU A 240 -1.05 -1.81 -10.59
C GLU A 240 -1.94 -1.88 -11.81
N LYS A 241 -1.72 -1.01 -12.80
CA LYS A 241 -2.44 -1.09 -14.07
C LYS A 241 -2.03 -2.37 -14.79
N LYS A 242 -3.00 -3.10 -15.31
CA LYS A 242 -2.77 -4.36 -16.03
C LYS A 242 -2.26 -4.14 -17.45
#